data_AF-A0A8T4S468-F1
#
_entry.id   AF-A0A8T4S468-F1
#
_cell.length_a   1.000
_cell.length_b   1.000
_cell.length_c   1.000
_cell.angle_alpha   90.00
_cell.angle_beta   90.00
_cell.angle_gamma   90.00
#
_symmetry.space_group_name_H-M   'P 1'
#
loop_
_entity.id
_entity.type
_entity.pdbx_description
1 polymer ?
#
loop_
_entity_poly.entity_id
_entity_poly.type
_entity_poly.pdbx_seq_one_letter_code
_entity_poly.pdbx_strand_id
1 'polypeptide(L)'
;MPLAGTHIVITIAVLAAVRKFLKIKFSNRLLLLGGLIGLLPDIDMPLALAINRIFGTSVYFHKIYTHALLIPLVLYLTALTVKKFNVKAATAILIAAVAWLVHVILDCYSTFGLAPSLVPNWNGFGFCAGFLSPEGLMQFDGAVLFLFLLYLAYKSGKN
;
A
#
# COMPACT_ATOMS: atom_id res chain seq x y z
N MET A 1 2.52 10.62 0.52
CA MET A 1 3.53 9.91 -0.31
C MET A 1 4.02 10.74 -1.49
N PRO A 2 5.33 10.81 -1.73
CA PRO A 2 5.86 11.17 -3.05
C PRO A 2 5.71 10.07 -4.13
N LEU A 3 4.92 9.00 -3.90
CA LEU A 3 4.98 7.76 -4.71
C LEU A 3 3.63 7.02 -4.90
N ALA A 4 2.52 7.73 -5.03
CA ALA A 4 1.19 7.09 -5.09
C ALA A 4 1.05 6.13 -6.30
N GLY A 5 1.62 6.49 -7.45
CA GLY A 5 1.57 5.66 -8.65
C GLY A 5 2.30 4.32 -8.46
N THR A 6 3.50 4.37 -7.91
CA THR A 6 4.35 3.23 -7.58
C THR A 6 3.64 2.30 -6.62
N HIS A 7 3.05 2.85 -5.56
CA HIS A 7 2.33 2.06 -4.57
C HIS A 7 1.16 1.30 -5.20
N ILE A 8 0.34 1.97 -6.02
CA ILE A 8 -0.76 1.31 -6.73
C ILE A 8 -0.23 0.22 -7.67
N VAL A 9 0.71 0.56 -8.54
CA VAL A 9 1.18 -0.33 -9.63
C VAL A 9 1.90 -1.54 -9.07
N ILE A 10 2.82 -1.36 -8.13
CA ILE A 10 3.56 -2.46 -7.51
C ILE A 10 2.61 -3.33 -6.67
N THR A 11 1.65 -2.74 -5.96
CA THR A 11 0.62 -3.52 -5.24
C THR A 11 -0.18 -4.39 -6.19
N ILE A 12 -0.63 -3.85 -7.33
CA ILE A 12 -1.33 -4.63 -8.37
C ILE A 12 -0.43 -5.75 -8.90
N ALA A 13 0.83 -5.48 -9.18
CA ALA A 13 1.78 -6.48 -9.68
C ALA A 13 1.99 -7.62 -8.67
N VAL A 14 2.19 -7.30 -7.39
CA VAL A 14 2.35 -8.28 -6.30
C VAL A 14 1.07 -9.09 -6.12
N LEU A 15 -0.10 -8.45 -6.05
CA LEU A 15 -1.37 -9.16 -5.93
C LEU A 15 -1.63 -10.08 -7.14
N ALA A 16 -1.27 -9.66 -8.36
CA ALA A 16 -1.37 -10.49 -9.54
C ALA A 16 -0.43 -11.70 -9.47
N ALA A 17 0.78 -11.52 -8.95
CA ALA A 17 1.73 -12.60 -8.69
C ALA A 17 1.19 -13.58 -7.63
N VAL A 18 0.70 -13.08 -6.49
CA VAL A 18 0.05 -13.86 -5.43
C VAL A 18 -1.11 -14.68 -6.00
N ARG A 19 -1.98 -14.05 -6.81
CA ARG A 19 -3.09 -14.71 -7.50
C ARG A 19 -2.61 -15.90 -8.35
N LYS A 20 -1.53 -15.70 -9.11
CA LYS A 20 -0.96 -16.70 -10.02
C LYS A 20 -0.26 -17.83 -9.26
N PHE A 21 0.64 -17.52 -8.34
CA PHE A 21 1.47 -18.49 -7.62
C PHE A 21 0.68 -19.28 -6.59
N LEU A 22 -0.22 -18.64 -5.84
CA LEU A 22 -1.05 -19.31 -4.83
C LEU A 22 -2.37 -19.86 -5.39
N LYS A 23 -2.61 -19.69 -6.70
CA LYS A 23 -3.84 -20.14 -7.40
C LYS A 23 -5.14 -19.64 -6.74
N ILE A 24 -5.10 -18.48 -6.08
CA ILE A 24 -6.27 -17.86 -5.44
C ILE A 24 -7.15 -17.24 -6.54
N LYS A 25 -8.47 -17.41 -6.47
CA LYS A 25 -9.39 -16.83 -7.46
C LYS A 25 -9.96 -15.50 -6.96
N PHE A 26 -9.63 -14.41 -7.64
CA PHE A 26 -10.31 -13.13 -7.49
C PHE A 26 -10.33 -12.32 -8.80
N SER A 27 -11.35 -11.47 -8.93
CA SER A 27 -11.63 -10.70 -10.15
C SER A 27 -10.59 -9.59 -10.39
N ASN A 28 -10.47 -9.14 -11.64
CA ASN A 28 -9.61 -7.99 -11.97
C ASN A 28 -10.09 -6.69 -11.29
N ARG A 29 -11.38 -6.57 -10.98
CA ARG A 29 -11.92 -5.44 -10.19
C ARG A 29 -11.35 -5.45 -8.77
N LEU A 30 -11.29 -6.63 -8.13
CA LEU A 30 -10.73 -6.75 -6.78
C LEU A 30 -9.20 -6.56 -6.80
N LEU A 31 -8.53 -6.95 -7.89
CA LEU A 31 -7.12 -6.65 -8.10
C LEU A 31 -6.85 -5.14 -8.17
N LEU A 32 -7.63 -4.40 -8.96
CA LEU A 32 -7.54 -2.94 -9.07
C LEU A 32 -7.87 -2.28 -7.73
N LEU A 33 -8.94 -2.72 -7.05
CA LEU A 33 -9.30 -2.23 -5.73
C LEU A 33 -8.20 -2.49 -4.71
N GLY A 34 -7.52 -3.65 -4.78
CA GLY A 34 -6.36 -3.94 -3.94
C GLY A 34 -5.22 -2.94 -4.14
N GLY A 35 -4.96 -2.53 -5.39
CA GLY A 35 -4.02 -1.44 -5.68
C GLY A 35 -4.39 -0.11 -5.00
N LEU A 36 -5.67 0.27 -5.03
CA LEU A 36 -6.17 1.48 -4.36
C LEU A 36 -6.17 1.37 -2.84
N ILE A 37 -6.56 0.20 -2.30
CA ILE A 37 -6.48 -0.12 -0.87
C ILE A 37 -5.04 -0.02 -0.38
N GLY A 38 -4.07 -0.32 -1.25
CA GLY A 38 -2.65 -0.11 -1.00
C GLY A 38 -2.35 1.31 -0.51
N LEU A 39 -3.11 2.33 -0.90
CA LEU A 39 -2.90 3.72 -0.45
C LEU A 39 -3.54 4.06 0.90
N LEU A 40 -4.33 3.16 1.50
CA LEU A 40 -4.99 3.42 2.79
C LEU A 40 -4.02 3.74 3.94
N PRO A 41 -2.80 3.20 4.02
CA PRO A 41 -1.90 3.59 5.10
C PRO A 41 -1.60 5.10 5.09
N ASP A 42 -1.69 5.75 3.92
CA ASP A 42 -1.47 7.18 3.77
C ASP A 42 -2.70 8.06 3.99
N ILE A 43 -3.84 7.47 4.40
CA ILE A 43 -5.06 8.23 4.71
C ILE A 43 -4.88 9.19 5.90
N ASP A 44 -3.83 8.99 6.70
CA ASP A 44 -3.44 9.87 7.79
C ASP A 44 -2.99 11.27 7.29
N MET A 45 -2.42 11.38 6.08
CA MET A 45 -2.05 12.65 5.47
C MET A 45 -3.25 13.58 5.16
N PRO A 46 -4.26 13.17 4.37
CA PRO A 46 -5.42 14.01 4.11
C PRO A 46 -6.22 14.27 5.40
N LEU A 47 -6.22 13.33 6.35
CA LEU A 47 -6.83 13.53 7.66
C LEU A 47 -6.11 14.63 8.46
N ALA A 48 -4.77 14.59 8.51
CA ALA A 48 -3.98 15.64 9.17
C ALA A 48 -4.19 17.01 8.52
N LEU A 49 -4.25 17.07 7.19
CA LEU A 49 -4.56 18.29 6.44
C LEU A 49 -5.96 18.83 6.81
N ALA A 50 -6.96 17.96 6.89
CA ALA A 50 -8.32 18.35 7.24
C ALA A 50 -8.40 18.90 8.68
N ILE A 51 -7.79 18.21 9.64
CA ILE A 51 -7.72 18.66 11.05
C ILE A 51 -7.04 20.02 11.16
N ASN A 52 -5.88 20.18 10.54
CA ASN A 52 -5.13 21.45 10.55
C ASN A 52 -5.94 22.60 9.96
N ARG A 53 -6.71 22.34 8.90
CA ARG A 53 -7.58 23.34 8.28
C ARG A 53 -8.77 23.73 9.16
N ILE A 54 -9.39 22.77 9.86
CA ILE A 54 -10.58 23.01 10.68
C ILE A 54 -10.23 23.71 11.99
N PHE A 55 -9.14 23.30 12.64
CA PHE A 55 -8.79 23.73 13.99
C PHE A 55 -7.65 24.77 14.03
N GLY A 56 -7.06 25.13 12.88
CA GLY A 56 -5.92 26.06 12.84
C GLY A 56 -4.66 25.50 13.49
N THR A 57 -4.52 24.18 13.54
CA THR A 57 -3.38 23.47 14.15
C THR A 57 -2.30 23.11 13.13
N SER A 58 -1.15 22.62 13.62
CA SER A 58 -0.04 22.11 12.81
C SER A 58 0.34 20.67 13.19
N VAL A 59 -0.65 19.79 13.34
CA VAL A 59 -0.42 18.39 13.70
C VAL A 59 0.08 17.62 12.48
N TYR A 60 1.16 16.86 12.64
CA TYR A 60 1.66 15.91 11.65
C TYR A 60 1.79 14.54 12.30
N PHE A 61 0.93 13.60 11.90
CA PHE A 61 0.92 12.23 12.44
C PHE A 61 1.07 11.16 11.35
N HIS A 62 1.58 11.55 10.19
CA HIS A 62 1.86 10.62 9.10
C HIS A 62 2.85 9.55 9.58
N LYS A 63 2.57 8.27 9.29
CA LYS A 63 3.40 7.10 9.64
C LYS A 63 3.43 6.70 11.12
N ILE A 64 2.68 7.39 11.98
CA ILE A 64 2.65 7.05 13.41
C ILE A 64 1.82 5.78 13.67
N TYR A 65 0.62 5.70 13.08
CA TYR A 65 -0.36 4.67 13.39
C TYR A 65 -0.56 3.68 12.24
N THR A 66 -0.80 4.19 11.05
CA THR A 66 -1.21 3.41 9.88
C THR A 66 -0.08 2.60 9.26
N HIS A 67 1.18 2.90 9.58
CA HIS A 67 2.34 2.22 9.04
C HIS A 67 2.90 1.12 9.96
N ALA A 68 2.11 0.72 10.96
CA ALA A 68 2.47 -0.38 11.85
C ALA A 68 2.27 -1.75 11.17
N LEU A 69 3.26 -2.65 11.27
CA LEU A 69 3.19 -4.03 10.77
C LEU A 69 2.10 -4.86 11.48
N LEU A 70 1.67 -4.43 12.66
CA LEU A 70 0.52 -5.02 13.35
C LEU A 70 -0.75 -4.95 12.51
N ILE A 71 -0.96 -3.91 11.71
CA ILE A 71 -2.18 -3.75 10.90
C ILE A 71 -2.30 -4.85 9.83
N PRO A 72 -1.34 -5.04 8.90
CA PRO A 72 -1.43 -6.12 7.93
C PRO A 72 -1.46 -7.50 8.60
N LEU A 73 -0.79 -7.67 9.75
CA LEU A 73 -0.86 -8.91 10.52
C LEU A 73 -2.27 -9.19 11.06
N VAL A 74 -2.91 -8.21 11.70
CA VAL A 74 -4.29 -8.34 12.20
C VAL A 74 -5.27 -8.60 11.06
N LEU A 75 -5.13 -7.91 9.92
CA LEU A 75 -5.93 -8.16 8.73
C LEU A 75 -5.73 -9.60 8.22
N TYR A 76 -4.48 -10.09 8.17
CA TYR A 76 -4.19 -11.47 7.78
C TYR A 76 -4.84 -12.49 8.71
N LEU A 77 -4.71 -12.33 10.04
CA LEU A 77 -5.34 -13.22 11.02
C LEU A 77 -6.86 -13.18 10.92
N THR A 78 -7.44 -11.99 10.71
CA THR A 78 -8.87 -11.81 10.47
C THR A 78 -9.33 -12.53 9.20
N ALA A 79 -8.54 -12.51 8.13
CA ALA A 79 -8.86 -13.25 6.92
C ALA A 79 -8.93 -14.77 7.20
N LEU A 80 -8.03 -15.32 8.02
CA LEU A 80 -8.05 -16.74 8.39
C LEU A 80 -9.28 -17.13 9.21
N THR A 81 -9.74 -16.27 10.13
CA THR A 81 -10.94 -16.53 10.94
C THR A 81 -12.21 -16.40 10.10
N VAL A 82 -12.33 -15.34 9.29
CA VAL A 82 -13.49 -15.08 8.41
C VAL A 82 -13.61 -16.13 7.31
N LYS A 83 -12.51 -16.75 6.86
CA LYS A 83 -12.53 -17.78 5.81
C LYS A 83 -13.46 -18.94 6.12
N LYS A 84 -13.67 -19.26 7.40
CA LYS A 84 -14.57 -20.34 7.85
C LYS A 84 -16.05 -20.03 7.55
N PHE A 85 -16.42 -18.76 7.47
CA PHE A 85 -17.81 -18.30 7.34
C PHE A 85 -18.09 -17.66 5.98
N ASN A 86 -17.12 -16.94 5.41
CA ASN A 86 -17.29 -16.23 4.16
C ASN A 86 -15.96 -16.10 3.39
N VAL A 87 -15.76 -17.00 2.42
CA VAL A 87 -14.53 -17.04 1.59
C VAL A 87 -14.33 -15.75 0.78
N LYS A 88 -15.42 -15.13 0.29
CA LYS A 88 -15.32 -13.88 -0.50
C LYS A 88 -14.82 -12.73 0.36
N ALA A 89 -15.39 -12.57 1.56
CA ALA A 89 -14.95 -11.55 2.51
C ALA A 89 -13.51 -11.80 2.97
N ALA A 90 -13.17 -13.03 3.32
CA ALA A 90 -11.80 -13.41 3.67
C ALA A 90 -10.78 -13.09 2.57
N THR A 91 -11.16 -13.30 1.30
CA THR A 91 -10.30 -12.97 0.15
C THR A 91 -10.09 -11.45 0.03
N ALA A 92 -11.14 -10.64 0.22
CA ALA A 92 -11.01 -9.19 0.20
C ALA A 92 -10.13 -8.68 1.36
N ILE A 93 -10.31 -9.22 2.57
CA ILE A 93 -9.49 -8.88 3.74
C ILE A 93 -8.02 -9.29 3.52
N LEU A 94 -7.77 -10.48 2.95
CA LEU A 94 -6.42 -10.92 2.61
C LEU A 94 -5.75 -10.00 1.57
N ILE A 95 -6.51 -9.56 0.56
CA ILE A 95 -6.01 -8.60 -0.43
C ILE A 95 -5.66 -7.28 0.25
N ALA A 96 -6.49 -6.80 1.18
CA ALA A 96 -6.18 -5.61 1.97
C ALA A 96 -4.92 -5.78 2.82
N ALA A 97 -4.75 -6.94 3.48
CA ALA A 97 -3.55 -7.25 4.25
C ALA A 97 -2.28 -7.22 3.41
N VAL A 98 -2.30 -7.85 2.23
CA VAL A 98 -1.16 -7.86 1.30
C VAL A 98 -0.89 -6.46 0.74
N ALA A 99 -1.93 -5.72 0.35
CA ALA A 99 -1.78 -4.37 -0.16
C ALA A 99 -1.15 -3.42 0.87
N TRP A 100 -1.62 -3.49 2.12
CA TRP A 100 -1.08 -2.72 3.24
C TRP A 100 0.38 -3.09 3.53
N LEU A 101 0.71 -4.39 3.51
CA LEU A 101 2.08 -4.85 3.72
C LEU A 101 3.02 -4.35 2.62
N VAL A 102 2.60 -4.44 1.35
CA VAL A 102 3.39 -3.95 0.21
C VAL A 102 3.66 -2.46 0.37
N HIS A 103 2.65 -1.67 0.76
CA HIS A 103 2.84 -0.25 1.01
C HIS A 103 3.89 0.02 2.09
N VAL A 104 3.75 -0.61 3.26
CA VAL A 104 4.70 -0.42 4.36
C VAL A 104 6.12 -0.82 3.97
N ILE A 105 6.28 -1.88 3.18
CA ILE A 105 7.59 -2.30 2.63
C ILE A 105 8.14 -1.26 1.65
N LEU A 106 7.32 -0.80 0.71
CA LEU A 106 7.74 0.21 -0.28
C LEU A 106 8.15 1.51 0.41
N ASP A 107 7.42 1.95 1.43
CA ASP A 107 7.74 3.15 2.19
C ASP A 107 9.05 3.01 2.99
N CYS A 108 9.34 1.82 3.52
CA CYS A 108 10.63 1.53 4.14
C CYS A 108 11.80 1.69 3.16
N TYR A 109 11.66 1.25 1.91
CA TYR A 109 12.75 1.37 0.92
C TYR A 109 12.78 2.73 0.23
N SER A 110 11.64 3.40 0.12
CA SER A 110 11.55 4.65 -0.63
C SER A 110 11.74 5.89 0.22
N THR A 111 11.30 5.91 1.48
CA THR A 111 11.47 7.09 2.33
C THR A 111 12.58 6.88 3.34
N PHE A 112 13.58 7.77 3.34
CA PHE A 112 14.70 7.77 4.28
C PHE A 112 14.21 7.83 5.74
N GLY A 113 14.10 6.68 6.39
CA GLY A 113 14.26 6.59 7.85
C GLY A 113 13.02 6.45 8.71
N LEU A 114 11.81 6.35 8.16
CA LEU A 114 10.67 5.90 8.97
C LEU A 114 10.50 4.40 8.77
N ALA A 115 11.15 3.68 9.66
CA ALA A 115 11.02 2.25 9.66
C ALA A 115 9.61 1.81 10.02
N PRO A 116 9.16 0.68 9.44
CA PRO A 116 7.91 0.09 9.84
C PRO A 116 7.96 -0.14 11.34
N SER A 117 7.00 0.44 12.05
CA SER A 117 6.86 0.20 13.47
C SER A 117 6.17 -1.16 13.65
N LEU A 118 6.61 -1.98 14.61
CA LEU A 118 5.86 -3.19 14.94
C LEU A 118 4.49 -2.81 15.51
N VAL A 119 4.49 -1.83 16.41
CA VAL A 119 3.31 -1.22 17.04
C VAL A 119 3.37 0.29 16.85
N PRO A 120 2.24 1.00 16.84
CA PRO A 120 2.22 2.45 16.69
C PRO A 120 3.21 3.16 17.62
N ASN A 121 3.90 4.18 17.10
CA ASN A 121 4.88 4.99 17.84
C ASN A 121 6.14 4.24 18.35
N TRP A 122 6.50 3.09 17.78
CA TRP A 122 7.72 2.35 18.13
C TRP A 122 8.75 2.34 16.98
N ASN A 123 9.94 2.87 17.22
CA ASN A 123 11.02 3.01 16.22
C ASN A 123 12.02 1.83 16.18
N GLY A 124 11.63 0.65 16.65
CA GLY A 124 12.59 -0.41 16.99
C GLY A 124 13.23 -1.17 15.82
N PHE A 125 12.79 -0.94 14.58
CA PHE A 125 13.41 -1.56 13.40
C PHE A 125 14.32 -0.56 12.69
N GLY A 126 15.63 -0.59 12.91
CA GLY A 126 16.54 0.40 12.29
C GLY A 126 16.92 0.12 10.82
N PHE A 127 16.19 -0.71 10.07
CA PHE A 127 16.71 -1.35 8.85
C PHE A 127 16.28 -0.72 7.50
N CYS A 128 15.61 0.42 7.51
CA CYS A 128 15.14 1.05 6.27
C CYS A 128 16.22 1.94 5.64
N ALA A 129 16.68 1.56 4.45
CA ALA A 129 17.64 2.30 3.66
C ALA A 129 16.96 2.86 2.40
N GLY A 130 16.95 4.19 2.28
CA GLY A 130 16.53 4.88 1.06
C GLY A 130 17.57 4.65 -0.04
N PHE A 131 17.12 4.24 -1.23
CA PHE A 131 18.01 4.00 -2.38
C PHE A 131 18.01 5.14 -3.42
N LEU A 132 17.11 6.11 -3.31
CA LEU A 132 16.99 7.27 -4.22
C LEU A 132 16.78 8.56 -3.44
N SER A 133 17.22 9.70 -4.00
CA SER A 133 16.87 11.01 -3.48
C SER A 133 15.36 11.28 -3.61
N PRO A 134 14.78 12.21 -2.83
CA PRO A 134 13.37 12.59 -2.96
C PRO A 134 12.95 12.96 -4.39
N GLU A 135 13.80 13.66 -5.12
CA GLU A 135 13.58 14.03 -6.53
C GLU A 135 13.59 12.80 -7.43
N GLY A 136 14.53 11.87 -7.20
CA GLY A 136 14.61 10.61 -7.92
C GLY A 136 13.37 9.73 -7.71
N LEU A 137 12.81 9.74 -6.50
CA LEU A 137 11.55 9.04 -6.21
C LEU A 137 10.38 9.62 -6.99
N MET A 138 10.21 10.95 -7.03
CA MET A 138 9.12 11.57 -7.80
C MET A 138 9.21 11.25 -9.29
N GLN A 139 10.42 11.27 -9.87
CA GLN A 139 10.63 10.88 -11.27
C GLN A 139 10.33 9.40 -11.50
N PHE A 140 10.76 8.54 -10.56
CA PHE A 140 10.47 7.11 -10.59
C PHE A 140 8.96 6.84 -10.55
N ASP A 141 8.22 7.56 -9.71
CA ASP A 141 6.75 7.45 -9.64
C ASP A 141 6.08 7.73 -10.97
N GLY A 142 6.45 8.86 -11.59
CA GLY A 142 5.95 9.27 -12.88
C GLY A 142 6.28 8.23 -13.96
N ALA A 143 7.50 7.71 -13.97
CA ALA A 143 7.93 6.69 -14.93
C ALA A 143 7.16 5.37 -14.75
N VAL A 144 7.02 4.87 -13.53
CA VAL A 144 6.27 3.63 -13.23
C VAL A 144 4.81 3.77 -13.65
N LEU A 145 4.17 4.89 -13.30
CA LEU A 145 2.78 5.15 -13.68
C LEU A 145 2.62 5.27 -15.20
N PHE A 146 3.51 6.01 -15.87
CA PHE A 146 3.49 6.18 -17.33
C PHE A 146 3.63 4.83 -18.05
N LEU A 147 4.62 4.01 -17.66
CA LEU A 147 4.83 2.68 -18.25
C LEU A 147 3.63 1.76 -18.03
N PHE A 148 3.02 1.81 -16.84
CA PHE A 148 1.82 1.04 -16.54
C PHE A 148 0.63 1.46 -17.41
N LEU A 149 0.40 2.77 -17.57
CA LEU A 149 -0.66 3.29 -18.44
C LEU A 149 -0.41 2.93 -19.91
N LEU A 150 0.84 3.02 -20.39
CA LEU A 150 1.22 2.61 -21.73
C LEU A 150 0.96 1.11 -21.96
N TYR A 151 1.28 0.26 -20.97
CA TYR A 151 0.96 -1.17 -21.01
C TYR A 151 -0.55 -1.42 -21.13
N LEU A 152 -1.36 -0.70 -20.34
CA LEU A 152 -2.82 -0.83 -20.40
C LEU A 152 -3.37 -0.37 -21.75
N ALA A 153 -2.88 0.74 -22.30
CA ALA A 153 -3.28 1.25 -23.61
C ALA A 153 -2.95 0.24 -24.73
N TYR A 154 -1.72 -0.28 -24.74
CA TYR A 154 -1.29 -1.31 -25.69
C TYR A 154 -2.16 -2.56 -25.64
N LYS A 155 -2.50 -3.01 -24.42
CA LYS A 155 -3.33 -4.21 -24.22
C LYS A 155 -4.77 -3.98 -24.65
N SER A 156 -5.31 -2.78 -24.43
CA SER A 156 -6.68 -2.45 -24.82
C SER A 156 -6.89 -2.42 -26.33
N GLY A 157 -5.86 -2.08 -27.12
CA GLY A 157 -5.96 -2.04 -28.59
C GLY A 157 -5.86 -3.41 -29.28
N LYS A 158 -5.66 -4.50 -28.52
CA LYS A 158 -5.57 -5.88 -29.04
C LYS A 158 -6.82 -6.72 -28.80
N ASN A 159 -7.81 -6.17 -28.10
CA ASN A 159 -9.12 -6.79 -27.90
C ASN A 159 -10.13 -6.18 -28.85
#